data_AF-A0A9D9BGG3-F1
#
_entry.id   AF-A0A9D9BGG3-F1
#
_cell.length_a   1.000
_cell.length_b   1.000
_cell.length_c   1.000
_cell.angle_alpha   90.00
_cell.angle_beta   90.00
_cell.angle_gamma   90.00
#
_symmetry.space_group_name_H-M   'P 1'
#
loop_
_entity.id
_entity.type
_entity.pdbx_description
1 polymer ?
#
loop_
_entity_poly.entity_id
_entity_poly.type
_entity_poly.pdbx_seq_one_letter_code
_entity_poly.pdbx_strand_id
1 'polypeptide(L)'
;MLIDKAVIANWALHEIGHFATFSIDGEDELSGQVNLAWQRCLDRCIALHDWKDFRKTFKLVRSADTPENGWVYEFALPGGRVGEPLKVMDQVGTSERVLRHFDREGNYIYANVEQVWARCKFEQDPQYWDPGWRSGFVTALAGYLAGAVLSNTDLKRELLAEAFGTPSREGAGGIFGRLMAQDRASSPMGNQPLAQDPLTTAHASGASGAWYGRG
;
A
#
# COMPACT_ATOMS: atom_id res chain seq x y z
N MET A 1 11.22 16.09 -18.53
CA MET A 1 10.01 16.70 -17.97
C MET A 1 9.74 16.03 -16.65
N LEU A 2 9.76 16.77 -15.54
CA LEU A 2 9.42 16.22 -14.23
C LEU A 2 7.91 15.98 -14.19
N ILE A 3 7.47 14.78 -13.80
CA ILE A 3 6.04 14.50 -13.64
C ILE A 3 5.70 14.81 -12.19
N ASP A 4 5.01 15.92 -11.98
CA ASP A 4 4.56 16.37 -10.67
C ASP A 4 3.02 16.33 -10.57
N LYS A 5 2.50 16.79 -9.43
CA LYS A 5 1.06 16.90 -9.18
C LYS A 5 0.34 17.75 -10.23
N ALA A 6 0.94 18.86 -10.66
CA ALA A 6 0.31 19.75 -11.63
C ALA A 6 0.12 19.07 -12.98
N VAL A 7 1.16 18.38 -13.46
CA VAL A 7 1.10 17.61 -14.71
C VAL A 7 -0.02 16.58 -14.67
N ILE A 8 -0.12 15.80 -13.59
CA ILE A 8 -1.13 14.73 -13.47
C ILE A 8 -2.55 15.31 -13.33
N ALA A 9 -2.72 16.37 -12.55
CA ALA A 9 -4.02 17.04 -12.42
C ALA A 9 -4.48 17.60 -13.77
N ASN A 10 -3.58 18.22 -14.53
CA ASN A 10 -3.91 18.76 -15.85
C ASN A 10 -4.25 17.66 -16.86
N TRP A 11 -3.60 16.48 -16.80
CA TRP A 11 -4.03 15.33 -17.60
C TRP A 11 -5.46 14.90 -17.25
N ALA A 12 -5.78 14.81 -15.95
CA ALA A 12 -7.13 14.44 -15.51
C ALA A 12 -8.20 15.48 -15.90
N LEU A 13 -7.87 16.78 -15.87
CA LEU A 13 -8.75 17.86 -16.34
C LEU A 13 -8.99 17.76 -17.85
N HIS A 14 -7.94 17.46 -18.62
CA HIS A 14 -8.06 17.26 -20.06
C HIS A 14 -8.94 16.06 -20.42
N GLU A 15 -8.86 14.95 -19.68
CA GLU A 15 -9.72 13.77 -19.85
C GLU A 15 -11.22 14.09 -19.71
N ILE A 16 -11.58 15.02 -18.83
CA ILE A 16 -12.98 15.46 -18.66
C ILE A 16 -13.38 16.60 -19.60
N GLY A 17 -12.49 17.02 -20.52
CA GLY A 17 -12.72 18.14 -21.44
C GLY A 17 -12.63 19.53 -20.79
N HIS A 18 -11.99 19.64 -19.62
CA HIS A 18 -11.77 20.90 -18.94
C HIS A 18 -10.36 21.44 -19.24
N PHE A 19 -10.27 22.56 -19.95
CA PHE A 19 -8.98 23.07 -20.47
C PHE A 19 -8.29 24.11 -19.57
N ALA A 20 -8.81 24.37 -18.37
CA ALA A 20 -8.12 25.24 -17.42
C ALA A 20 -6.86 24.55 -16.88
N THR A 21 -5.81 25.35 -16.70
CA THR A 21 -4.53 24.88 -16.14
C THR A 21 -4.56 25.00 -14.63
N PHE A 22 -4.42 23.88 -13.94
CA PHE A 22 -4.14 23.83 -12.52
C PHE A 22 -2.67 24.19 -12.24
N SER A 23 -2.46 24.96 -11.17
CA SER A 23 -1.16 25.29 -10.60
C SER A 23 -1.13 24.87 -9.13
N ILE A 24 0.02 24.40 -8.65
CA ILE A 24 0.17 23.92 -7.25
C ILE A 24 -0.07 25.06 -6.26
N ASP A 25 0.39 26.26 -6.58
CA ASP A 25 0.26 27.46 -5.74
C ASP A 25 -1.01 28.28 -6.07
N GLY A 26 -1.95 27.68 -6.82
CA GLY A 26 -3.23 28.30 -7.13
C GLY A 26 -4.12 28.38 -5.89
N GLU A 27 -4.66 29.57 -5.63
CA GLU A 27 -5.63 29.82 -4.54
C GLU A 27 -7.07 29.93 -5.05
N ASP A 28 -7.31 29.56 -6.32
CA ASP A 28 -8.65 29.57 -6.91
C ASP A 28 -9.49 28.34 -6.50
N GLU A 29 -10.79 28.42 -6.81
CA GLU A 29 -11.73 27.34 -6.48
C GLU A 29 -11.34 26.02 -7.14
N LEU A 30 -10.84 26.05 -8.38
CA LEU A 30 -10.38 24.88 -9.10
C LEU A 30 -9.24 24.18 -8.35
N SER A 31 -8.27 24.94 -7.86
CA SER A 31 -7.12 24.42 -7.12
C SER A 31 -7.56 23.80 -5.80
N GLY A 32 -8.52 24.42 -5.10
CA GLY A 32 -9.16 23.83 -3.92
C GLY A 32 -9.83 22.49 -4.21
N GLN A 33 -10.62 22.41 -5.29
CA GLN A 33 -11.31 21.18 -5.71
C GLN A 33 -10.32 20.08 -6.11
N VAL A 34 -9.26 20.42 -6.87
CA VAL A 34 -8.20 19.48 -7.26
C VAL A 34 -7.45 18.95 -6.04
N ASN A 35 -7.10 19.81 -5.08
CA ASN A 35 -6.39 19.41 -3.87
C ASN A 35 -7.19 18.41 -3.02
N LEU A 36 -8.49 18.67 -2.84
CA LEU A 36 -9.39 17.77 -2.11
C LEU A 36 -9.60 16.44 -2.85
N ALA A 37 -9.78 16.48 -4.17
CA ALA A 37 -9.94 15.30 -4.99
C ALA A 37 -8.66 14.45 -5.02
N TRP A 38 -7.50 15.10 -5.10
CA TRP A 38 -6.17 14.47 -5.14
C TRP A 38 -5.96 13.56 -3.93
N GLN A 39 -6.00 14.12 -2.71
CA GLN A 39 -5.68 13.34 -1.51
C GLN A 39 -6.66 12.17 -1.34
N ARG A 40 -7.96 12.44 -1.53
CA ARG A 40 -8.99 11.41 -1.43
C ARG A 40 -8.81 10.28 -2.44
N CYS A 41 -8.47 10.63 -3.68
CA CYS A 41 -8.23 9.65 -4.74
C CYS A 41 -6.97 8.84 -4.43
N LEU A 42 -5.90 9.51 -3.98
CA LEU A 42 -4.61 8.90 -3.71
C LEU A 42 -4.70 7.91 -2.56
N ASP A 43 -5.31 8.31 -1.43
CA ASP A 43 -5.53 7.44 -0.28
C ASP A 43 -6.32 6.19 -0.68
N ARG A 44 -7.36 6.35 -1.50
CA ARG A 44 -8.15 5.23 -2.01
C ARG A 44 -7.29 4.30 -2.86
N CYS A 45 -6.56 4.82 -3.84
CA CYS A 45 -5.75 4.01 -4.75
C CYS A 45 -4.63 3.26 -4.00
N ILE A 46 -3.95 3.91 -3.07
CA ILE A 46 -2.92 3.30 -2.21
C ILE A 46 -3.52 2.23 -1.29
N ALA A 47 -4.75 2.44 -0.79
CA ALA A 47 -5.42 1.48 0.08
C ALA A 47 -5.80 0.17 -0.61
N LEU A 48 -6.12 0.19 -1.92
CA LEU A 48 -6.64 -0.96 -2.67
C LEU A 48 -5.76 -2.22 -2.62
N HIS A 49 -4.45 -2.03 -2.65
CA HIS A 49 -3.50 -3.14 -2.71
C HIS A 49 -2.21 -2.76 -2.01
N ASP A 50 -1.42 -3.75 -1.66
CA ASP A 50 -0.10 -3.51 -1.14
C ASP A 50 0.85 -3.19 -2.32
N TRP A 51 0.87 -1.95 -2.79
CA TRP A 51 1.72 -1.56 -3.93
C TRP A 51 3.18 -1.44 -3.52
N LYS A 52 4.09 -2.17 -4.17
CA LYS A 52 5.52 -2.21 -3.81
C LYS A 52 6.16 -0.82 -3.69
N ASP A 53 5.84 0.10 -4.61
CA ASP A 53 6.41 1.45 -4.66
C ASP A 53 5.96 2.36 -3.52
N PHE A 54 4.87 2.01 -2.84
CA PHE A 54 4.31 2.79 -1.74
C PHE A 54 4.64 2.19 -0.37
N ARG A 55 5.43 1.09 -0.31
CA ARG A 55 5.83 0.46 0.95
C ARG A 55 7.17 0.98 1.42
N LYS A 56 7.27 1.32 2.69
CA LYS A 56 8.55 1.62 3.33
C LYS A 56 8.65 0.96 4.70
N THR A 57 9.82 0.40 4.98
CA THR A 57 10.12 -0.25 6.25
C THR A 57 10.90 0.74 7.12
N PHE A 58 10.43 0.95 8.35
CA PHE A 58 11.05 1.84 9.33
C PHE A 58 11.46 1.04 10.55
N LYS A 59 12.64 1.35 11.10
CA LYS A 59 12.97 1.00 12.48
C LYS A 59 12.22 1.97 13.39
N LEU A 60 11.39 1.46 14.28
CA LEU A 60 10.59 2.30 15.15
C LEU A 60 11.44 2.85 16.29
N VAL A 61 11.10 4.07 16.71
CA VAL A 61 11.73 4.72 17.86
C VAL A 61 10.99 4.27 19.12
N ARG A 62 11.75 3.72 20.06
CA ARG A 62 11.23 3.31 21.37
C ARG A 62 11.02 4.54 22.25
N SER A 63 9.90 4.59 22.95
CA SER A 63 9.65 5.58 24.00
C SER A 63 10.56 5.34 25.21
N ALA A 64 10.91 6.41 25.92
CA ALA A 64 11.67 6.31 27.16
C ALA A 64 10.79 5.82 28.33
N ASP A 65 9.50 6.13 28.26
CA ASP A 65 8.54 5.81 29.32
C ASP A 65 8.09 4.36 29.24
N THR A 66 7.78 3.79 30.41
CA THR A 66 7.18 2.45 30.50
C THR A 66 5.68 2.59 30.32
N PRO A 67 5.04 1.86 29.41
CA PRO A 67 3.62 2.01 29.16
C PRO A 67 2.78 1.39 30.27
N GLU A 68 1.62 1.99 30.55
CA GLU A 68 0.74 1.58 31.66
C GLU A 68 -0.12 0.33 31.32
N ASN A 69 -0.12 -0.11 30.07
CA ASN A 69 -0.93 -1.22 29.55
C ASN A 69 -0.32 -2.62 29.78
N GLY A 70 0.74 -2.72 30.58
CA GLY A 70 1.37 -3.99 30.95
C GLY A 70 2.39 -4.54 29.95
N TRP A 71 2.66 -3.82 28.86
CA TRP A 71 3.76 -4.13 27.94
C TRP A 71 5.08 -3.53 28.42
N VAL A 72 6.20 -4.10 28.01
CA VAL A 72 7.53 -3.62 28.47
C VAL A 72 7.96 -2.36 27.70
N TYR A 73 7.62 -2.26 26.42
CA TYR A 73 8.08 -1.17 25.55
C TYR A 73 6.96 -0.61 24.67
N GLU A 74 7.06 0.69 24.40
CA GLU A 74 6.22 1.44 23.45
C GLU A 74 7.07 1.93 22.28
N PHE A 75 6.51 1.84 21.06
CA PHE A 75 7.15 2.25 19.82
C PHE A 75 6.25 3.19 19.01
N ALA A 76 6.73 4.38 18.68
CA ALA A 76 5.98 5.32 17.87
C ALA A 76 6.00 4.92 16.39
N LEU A 77 4.81 4.84 15.78
CA LEU A 77 4.68 4.68 14.33
C LEU A 77 5.01 5.98 13.59
N PRO A 78 5.55 5.87 12.37
CA PRO A 78 5.85 7.06 11.59
C PRO A 78 4.56 7.80 11.20
N GLY A 79 4.56 9.12 11.37
CA GLY A 79 3.50 10.01 10.91
C GLY A 79 3.42 10.06 9.39
N GLY A 80 2.27 10.46 8.83
CA GLY A 80 2.06 10.53 7.37
C GLY A 80 1.85 9.18 6.67
N ARG A 81 1.66 8.10 7.45
CA ARG A 81 1.31 6.77 6.90
C ARG A 81 -0.13 6.74 6.37
N VAL A 82 -0.35 5.99 5.30
CA VAL A 82 -1.68 5.71 4.75
C VAL A 82 -2.19 4.37 5.30
N GLY A 83 -3.21 4.41 6.16
CA GLY A 83 -3.80 3.21 6.74
C GLY A 83 -2.85 2.48 7.71
N GLU A 84 -3.19 1.24 8.06
CA GLU A 84 -2.48 0.46 9.06
C GLU A 84 -1.10 -0.06 8.59
N PRO A 85 -0.17 -0.31 9.51
CA PRO A 85 1.06 -1.03 9.20
C PRO A 85 0.75 -2.39 8.57
N LEU A 86 1.42 -2.68 7.47
CA LEU A 86 1.26 -3.91 6.70
C LEU A 86 1.92 -5.10 7.38
N LYS A 87 3.02 -4.85 8.07
CA LYS A 87 3.83 -5.89 8.72
C LYS A 87 4.60 -5.28 9.88
N VAL A 88 4.54 -5.96 11.03
CA VAL A 88 5.35 -5.64 12.21
C VAL A 88 6.37 -6.76 12.41
N MET A 89 7.63 -6.39 12.62
CA MET A 89 8.77 -7.30 12.62
C MET A 89 9.69 -6.99 13.79
N ASP A 90 10.34 -8.02 14.33
CA ASP A 90 11.42 -7.88 15.31
C ASP A 90 12.81 -8.11 14.68
N GLN A 91 12.85 -8.46 13.39
CA GLN A 91 14.08 -8.60 12.61
C GLN A 91 13.80 -8.33 11.13
N VAL A 92 14.70 -7.59 10.48
CA VAL A 92 14.67 -7.27 9.04
C VAL A 92 15.91 -7.80 8.32
N GLY A 93 15.82 -7.99 7.00
CA GLY A 93 16.93 -8.47 6.15
C GLY A 93 16.65 -9.85 5.54
N THR A 94 17.69 -10.67 5.37
CA THR A 94 17.60 -11.98 4.68
C THR A 94 16.68 -12.98 5.39
N SER A 95 16.51 -12.83 6.72
CA SER A 95 15.56 -13.60 7.52
C SER A 95 14.64 -12.63 8.26
N GLU A 96 13.61 -12.16 7.56
CA GLU A 96 12.57 -11.32 8.16
C GLU A 96 11.73 -12.16 9.14
N ARG A 97 11.63 -11.73 10.39
CA ARG A 97 10.79 -12.38 11.40
C ARG A 97 9.64 -11.47 11.79
N VAL A 98 8.42 -12.00 11.63
CA VAL A 98 7.19 -11.29 11.99
C VAL A 98 7.03 -11.34 13.50
N LEU A 99 6.81 -10.17 14.11
CA LEU A 99 6.45 -10.09 15.51
C LEU A 99 4.99 -10.52 15.67
N ARG A 100 4.78 -11.62 16.39
CA ARG A 100 3.43 -12.18 16.61
C ARG A 100 2.76 -11.68 17.89
N HIS A 101 3.56 -11.28 18.88
CA HIS A 101 3.08 -10.86 20.18
C HIS A 101 3.36 -9.38 20.37
N PHE A 102 2.39 -8.57 19.99
CA PHE A 102 2.39 -7.12 20.15
C PHE A 102 0.93 -6.65 20.27
N ASP A 103 0.75 -5.46 20.82
CA ASP A 103 -0.52 -4.74 20.77
C ASP A 103 -0.33 -3.41 20.03
N ARG A 104 -1.43 -2.86 19.53
CA ARG A 104 -1.46 -1.61 18.77
C ARG A 104 -2.57 -0.72 19.32
N GLU A 105 -2.17 0.41 19.88
CA GLU A 105 -3.12 1.45 20.30
C GLU A 105 -2.77 2.78 19.61
N GLY A 106 -3.74 3.34 18.87
CA GLY A 106 -3.55 4.58 18.14
C GLY A 106 -2.37 4.58 17.17
N ASN A 107 -1.36 5.39 17.46
CA ASN A 107 -0.12 5.54 16.69
C ASN A 107 1.08 4.82 17.33
N TYR A 108 0.83 3.93 18.28
CA TYR A 108 1.88 3.22 19.00
C TYR A 108 1.76 1.71 18.81
N ILE A 109 2.90 1.04 18.88
CA ILE A 109 3.02 -0.42 18.98
C ILE A 109 3.63 -0.74 20.33
N TYR A 110 3.02 -1.67 21.04
CA TYR A 110 3.47 -2.15 22.34
C TYR A 110 3.99 -3.57 22.21
N ALA A 111 5.20 -3.81 22.70
CA ALA A 111 5.86 -5.11 22.58
C ALA A 111 6.86 -5.35 23.69
N ASN A 112 7.22 -6.61 23.89
CA ASN A 112 8.22 -7.04 24.87
C ASN A 112 9.62 -7.22 24.27
N VAL A 113 9.81 -6.81 23.02
CA VAL A 113 11.10 -6.88 22.30
C VAL A 113 11.74 -5.50 22.21
N GLU A 114 13.07 -5.43 22.29
CA GLU A 114 13.79 -4.15 22.33
C GLU A 114 13.74 -3.36 21.03
N GLN A 115 13.59 -4.04 19.89
CA GLN A 115 13.61 -3.43 18.58
C GLN A 115 12.46 -3.94 17.73
N VAL A 116 11.71 -3.00 17.15
CA VAL A 116 10.58 -3.27 16.28
C VAL A 116 10.76 -2.49 14.97
N TRP A 117 10.39 -3.14 13.88
CA TRP A 117 10.28 -2.54 12.56
C TRP A 117 8.84 -2.64 12.08
N ALA A 118 8.37 -1.60 11.41
CA ALA A 118 7.07 -1.61 10.75
C ALA A 118 7.22 -1.31 9.26
N ARG A 119 6.56 -2.13 8.44
CA ARG A 119 6.32 -1.83 7.02
C ARG A 119 4.99 -1.09 6.93
N CYS A 120 5.02 0.13 6.42
CA CYS A 120 3.85 0.99 6.30
C CYS A 120 3.71 1.49 4.86
N LYS A 121 2.50 1.94 4.50
CA LYS A 121 2.25 2.62 3.24
C LYS A 121 2.50 4.11 3.37
N PHE A 122 3.16 4.71 2.39
CA PHE A 122 3.48 6.13 2.32
C PHE A 122 3.20 6.66 0.93
N GLU A 123 2.81 7.92 0.84
CA GLU A 123 2.80 8.65 -0.43
C GLU A 123 4.23 8.75 -0.98
N GLN A 124 4.38 8.36 -2.24
CA GLN A 124 5.61 8.48 -3.00
C GLN A 124 5.46 9.65 -3.98
N ASP A 125 6.55 10.37 -4.25
CA ASP A 125 6.55 11.44 -5.24
C ASP A 125 6.08 10.92 -6.63
N PRO A 126 5.14 11.61 -7.31
CA PRO A 126 4.57 11.19 -8.58
C PRO A 126 5.56 10.86 -9.71
N GLN A 127 6.77 11.41 -9.66
CA GLN A 127 7.81 11.12 -10.64
C GLN A 127 8.23 9.64 -10.63
N TYR A 128 8.11 8.96 -9.48
CA TYR A 128 8.52 7.57 -9.29
C TYR A 128 7.38 6.57 -9.47
N TRP A 129 6.16 7.02 -9.72
CA TRP A 129 5.04 6.12 -9.95
C TRP A 129 5.24 5.29 -11.22
N ASP A 130 4.91 4.01 -11.13
CA ASP A 130 4.76 3.16 -12.31
C ASP A 130 3.83 3.82 -13.34
N PRO A 131 4.19 3.86 -14.64
CA PRO A 131 3.36 4.50 -15.66
C PRO A 131 1.94 3.93 -15.76
N GLY A 132 1.76 2.63 -15.55
CA GLY A 132 0.45 1.98 -15.55
C GLY A 132 -0.39 2.41 -14.35
N TRP A 133 0.22 2.42 -13.16
CA TRP A 133 -0.41 2.94 -11.94
C TRP A 133 -0.80 4.42 -12.09
N ARG A 134 0.10 5.24 -12.64
CA ARG A 134 -0.15 6.66 -12.90
C ARG A 134 -1.32 6.87 -13.87
N SER A 135 -1.38 6.10 -14.96
CA SER A 135 -2.50 6.17 -15.91
C SER A 135 -3.84 5.82 -15.22
N GLY A 136 -3.89 4.74 -14.43
CA GLY A 136 -5.08 4.39 -13.66
C GLY A 136 -5.49 5.46 -12.63
N PHE A 137 -4.50 6.11 -12.00
CA PHE A 137 -4.75 7.21 -11.09
C PHE A 137 -5.32 8.45 -11.81
N VAL A 138 -4.82 8.80 -13.00
CA VAL A 138 -5.37 9.90 -13.82
C VAL A 138 -6.84 9.66 -14.13
N THR A 139 -7.21 8.45 -14.59
CA THR A 139 -8.61 8.10 -14.86
C THR A 139 -9.48 8.18 -13.60
N ALA A 140 -8.97 7.70 -12.47
CA ALA A 140 -9.69 7.80 -11.19
C ALA A 140 -9.88 9.26 -10.76
N LEU A 141 -8.83 10.07 -10.84
CA LEU A 141 -8.86 11.50 -10.49
C LEU A 141 -9.81 12.28 -11.40
N ALA A 142 -9.79 12.00 -12.71
CA ALA A 142 -10.73 12.56 -13.68
C ALA A 142 -12.18 12.25 -13.27
N GLY A 143 -12.49 11.04 -12.82
CA GLY A 143 -13.81 10.69 -12.29
C GLY A 143 -14.21 11.51 -11.06
N TYR A 144 -13.29 11.76 -10.12
CA TYR A 144 -13.56 12.63 -8.98
C TYR A 144 -13.79 14.09 -9.41
N LEU A 145 -12.99 14.61 -10.33
CA LEU A 145 -13.09 15.97 -10.86
C LEU A 145 -14.33 16.17 -11.72
N ALA A 146 -14.78 15.19 -12.48
CA ALA A 146 -16.03 15.27 -13.25
C ALA A 146 -17.22 15.60 -12.35
N GLY A 147 -17.26 15.04 -11.13
CA GLY A 147 -18.30 15.35 -10.17
C GLY A 147 -18.11 16.69 -9.45
N ALA A 148 -16.86 17.07 -9.13
CA ALA A 148 -16.57 18.29 -8.37
C ALA A 148 -16.61 19.56 -9.24
N VAL A 149 -15.99 19.50 -10.42
CA VAL A 149 -15.81 20.63 -11.35
C VAL A 149 -16.98 20.77 -12.30
N LEU A 150 -17.40 19.66 -12.93
CA LEU A 150 -18.42 19.69 -13.99
C LEU A 150 -19.83 19.34 -13.49
N SER A 151 -19.97 18.90 -12.24
CA SER A 151 -21.22 18.32 -11.70
C SER A 151 -21.79 17.16 -12.54
N ASN A 152 -20.96 16.51 -13.36
CA ASN A 152 -21.37 15.44 -14.25
C ASN A 152 -21.25 14.08 -13.54
N THR A 153 -22.37 13.61 -12.99
CA THR A 153 -22.41 12.37 -12.20
C THR A 153 -22.30 11.12 -13.07
N ASP A 154 -22.73 11.17 -14.33
CA ASP A 154 -22.65 10.02 -15.23
C ASP A 154 -21.21 9.79 -15.70
N LEU A 155 -20.51 10.86 -16.12
CA LEU A 155 -19.08 10.79 -16.47
C LEU A 155 -18.24 10.34 -15.27
N LYS A 156 -18.55 10.83 -14.07
CA LYS A 156 -17.93 10.34 -12.84
C LYS A 156 -18.12 8.83 -12.66
N ARG A 157 -19.33 8.31 -12.88
CA ARG A 157 -19.62 6.88 -12.71
C ARG A 157 -18.85 6.04 -13.73
N GLU A 158 -18.80 6.49 -14.98
CA GLU A 158 -18.06 5.84 -16.07
C GLU A 158 -16.57 5.75 -15.77
N LEU A 159 -15.91 6.88 -15.48
CA LEU A 159 -14.47 6.93 -15.20
C LEU A 159 -14.09 6.15 -13.94
N LEU A 160 -14.91 6.20 -12.88
CA LEU A 160 -14.67 5.41 -11.68
C LEU A 160 -14.86 3.91 -11.94
N ALA A 161 -15.80 3.52 -12.81
CA ALA A 161 -15.98 2.14 -13.23
C ALA A 161 -14.84 1.65 -14.12
N GLU A 162 -14.25 2.51 -14.93
CA GLU A 162 -13.05 2.18 -15.72
C GLU A 162 -11.81 2.00 -14.83
N ALA A 163 -11.59 2.91 -13.87
CA ALA A 163 -10.45 2.85 -12.98
C ALA A 163 -10.54 1.67 -12.00
N PHE A 164 -11.67 1.52 -11.31
CA PHE A 164 -11.84 0.56 -10.21
C PHE A 164 -12.66 -0.67 -10.58
N GLY A 165 -13.28 -0.72 -11.76
CA GLY A 165 -14.21 -1.78 -12.13
C GLY A 165 -15.64 -1.50 -11.67
N THR A 166 -16.59 -2.25 -12.23
CA THR A 166 -18.00 -2.15 -11.85
C THR A 166 -18.27 -2.94 -10.56
N PRO A 167 -19.27 -2.52 -9.75
CA PRO A 167 -19.70 -3.26 -8.56
C PRO A 167 -20.05 -4.73 -8.87
N SER A 168 -20.64 -4.99 -10.04
CA SER A 168 -21.03 -6.32 -10.49
C SER A 168 -19.86 -7.27 -10.76
N ARG A 169 -18.62 -6.76 -10.80
CA ARG A 169 -17.39 -7.55 -10.94
C ARG A 169 -16.51 -7.46 -9.69
N GLU A 170 -17.07 -7.09 -8.55
CA GLU A 170 -16.34 -6.90 -7.28
C GLU A 170 -15.11 -5.97 -7.41
N GLY A 171 -15.13 -5.03 -8.37
CA GLY A 171 -13.98 -4.17 -8.65
C GLY A 171 -12.78 -4.84 -9.35
N ALA A 172 -12.89 -6.09 -9.80
CA ALA A 172 -11.80 -6.81 -10.48
C ALA A 172 -11.62 -6.41 -11.95
N GLY A 173 -12.56 -5.64 -12.52
CA GLY A 173 -12.58 -5.31 -13.95
C GLY A 173 -11.83 -4.03 -14.36
N GLY A 174 -11.43 -3.19 -13.41
CA GLY A 174 -10.82 -1.89 -13.70
C GLY A 174 -9.33 -1.95 -14.03
N ILE A 175 -8.75 -0.80 -14.37
CA ILE A 175 -7.30 -0.63 -14.54
C ILE A 175 -6.55 -1.13 -13.30
N PHE A 176 -7.00 -0.74 -12.10
CA PHE A 176 -6.37 -1.17 -10.85
C PHE A 176 -6.50 -2.69 -10.61
N GLY A 177 -7.60 -3.32 -11.00
CA GLY A 177 -7.76 -4.77 -10.91
C GLY A 177 -6.73 -5.53 -11.76
N ARG A 178 -6.45 -5.04 -12.98
CA ARG A 178 -5.40 -5.59 -13.85
C ARG A 178 -4.00 -5.38 -13.28
N LEU A 179 -3.71 -4.18 -12.78
CA LEU A 179 -2.43 -3.87 -12.14
C LEU A 179 -2.19 -4.73 -10.89
N MET A 180 -3.22 -4.97 -10.08
CA MET A 180 -3.13 -5.88 -8.94
C MET A 180 -2.81 -7.32 -9.37
N ALA A 181 -3.44 -7.82 -10.45
CA ALA A 181 -3.16 -9.14 -10.98
C ALA A 181 -1.71 -9.25 -11.49
N GLN A 182 -1.22 -8.22 -12.20
CA GLN A 182 0.17 -8.16 -12.67
C GLN A 182 1.18 -8.06 -11.53
N ASP A 183 0.91 -7.27 -10.48
CA ASP A 183 1.80 -7.18 -9.32
C ASP A 183 1.87 -8.51 -8.55
N ARG A 184 0.75 -9.22 -8.42
CA ARG A 184 0.72 -10.58 -7.84
C ARG A 184 1.51 -11.57 -8.69
N ALA A 185 1.36 -11.54 -10.00
CA ALA A 185 2.08 -12.43 -10.92
C ALA A 185 3.59 -12.15 -10.97
N SER A 186 4.01 -10.90 -10.81
CA SER A 186 5.42 -10.49 -10.80
C SER A 186 6.10 -10.65 -9.44
N SER A 187 5.34 -10.90 -8.38
CA SER A 187 5.92 -11.09 -7.05
C SER A 187 6.73 -12.38 -7.04
N PRO A 188 8.03 -12.35 -6.62
CA PRO A 188 8.81 -13.57 -6.52
C PRO A 188 8.07 -14.53 -5.61
N MET A 189 7.92 -15.78 -6.06
CA MET A 189 7.39 -16.84 -5.21
C MET A 189 8.25 -16.87 -3.95
N GLY A 190 7.70 -16.37 -2.84
CA GLY A 190 8.42 -16.30 -1.58
C GLY A 190 8.98 -17.68 -1.27
N ASN A 191 10.21 -17.71 -0.74
CA ASN A 191 10.88 -18.92 -0.28
C ASN A 191 9.86 -19.91 0.24
N GLN A 192 9.80 -21.08 -0.40
CA GLN A 192 8.83 -22.11 -0.08
C GLN A 192 8.77 -22.30 1.44
N PRO A 193 7.58 -22.39 2.05
CA PRO A 193 7.45 -22.76 3.46
C PRO A 193 8.13 -24.10 3.79
N LEU A 194 8.49 -24.88 2.76
CA LEU A 194 9.33 -26.09 2.84
C LEU A 194 10.73 -25.86 3.43
N ALA A 195 11.27 -24.63 3.44
CA ALA A 195 12.59 -24.37 4.03
C ALA A 195 12.58 -24.45 5.58
N GLN A 196 11.41 -24.38 6.23
CA GLN A 196 11.26 -24.41 7.69
C GLN A 196 10.02 -25.20 8.15
N ASP A 197 9.52 -26.12 7.32
CA ASP A 197 8.41 -26.99 7.72
C ASP A 197 8.93 -28.08 8.68
N PRO A 198 8.35 -28.23 9.89
CA PRO A 198 8.67 -29.34 10.80
C PRO A 198 8.53 -30.73 10.15
N LEU A 199 7.69 -30.89 9.11
CA LEU A 199 7.57 -32.13 8.36
C LEU A 199 8.78 -32.37 7.44
N THR A 200 9.30 -31.32 6.80
CA THR A 200 10.45 -31.43 5.89
C THR A 200 11.75 -31.68 6.67
N THR A 201 11.87 -31.09 7.86
CA THR A 201 12.98 -31.35 8.79
C THR A 201 12.89 -32.73 9.46
N ALA A 202 11.68 -33.24 9.74
CA ALA A 202 11.49 -34.61 10.23
C ALA A 202 11.95 -35.66 9.21
N HIS A 203 11.67 -35.47 7.91
CA HIS A 203 12.14 -36.37 6.85
C HIS A 203 13.67 -36.40 6.70
N ALA A 204 14.37 -35.28 6.95
CA ALA A 204 15.84 -35.25 6.91
C ALA A 204 16.49 -35.95 8.13
N SER A 205 15.79 -36.01 9.26
CA SER A 205 16.28 -36.65 10.50
C SER A 205 16.02 -38.17 10.57
N GLY A 206 15.16 -38.72 9.70
CA GLY A 206 14.76 -40.12 9.71
C GLY A 206 15.63 -41.09 8.90
N ALA A 207 16.64 -40.60 8.16
CA ALA A 207 17.39 -41.40 7.19
C ALA A 207 18.67 -42.08 7.75
N SER A 208 18.78 -42.29 9.07
CA SER A 208 19.90 -43.01 9.70
C SER A 208 19.47 -44.20 10.57
N GLY A 209 18.27 -44.74 10.35
CA GLY A 209 17.86 -46.02 10.95
C GLY A 209 18.31 -47.20 10.08
N ALA A 210 19.38 -47.89 10.47
CA ALA A 210 19.79 -49.15 9.86
C ALA A 210 18.63 -50.16 9.88
N TRP A 211 18.21 -50.59 8.68
CA TRP A 211 17.12 -51.54 8.50
C TRP A 211 17.64 -52.96 8.79
N TYR A 212 17.25 -53.55 9.92
CA TYR A 212 17.52 -54.95 10.26
C TYR A 212 16.28 -55.80 9.97
N GLY A 213 16.03 -56.07 8.69
CA GLY A 213 15.05 -57.08 8.26
C GLY A 213 15.70 -58.46 8.23
N ARG A 214 15.28 -59.37 9.10
CA ARG A 214 15.62 -60.80 9.03
C ARG A 214 14.86 -61.47 7.88
N GLY A 215 15.58 -62.16 7.00
CA GLY A 215 15.10 -63.13 6.02
C GLY A 215 16.22 -64.13 5.75
#